data_AF-A0A8T0XBX5-F1
#
_entry.id   AF-A0A8T0XBX5-F1
#
_cell.length_a   1.000
_cell.length_b   1.000
_cell.length_c   1.000
_cell.angle_alpha   90.00
_cell.angle_beta   90.00
_cell.angle_gamma   90.00
#
_symmetry.space_group_name_H-M   'P 1'
#
loop_
_entity.id
_entity.type
_entity.pdbx_description
1 polymer ?
#
loop_
_entity_poly.entity_id
_entity_poly.type
_entity_poly.pdbx_seq_one_letter_code
_entity_poly.pdbx_strand_id
1 'polypeptide(L)'
;MVEEPAQAPADLSAAAQVSALPLQVDLLQLPPEVPAPGAPALRGVLDRLFAHWLSLPDTAALVASLVHKAKASGGGAVGACASMLPSMLQGGAAVPPLSPRSPRLSRRPSGLGAGQPNRSASPLRPAAARPAKEVIPQFYFQDGRPPPYEVKKQCISTVDQLFAGHSNGLRAPEFRMVTRELCKLPTFFTTALFFKIDEESTGFVAREAFIDFWVNSNLMSMDSATQVFTILKQQNRNYLTKEDFKPVLKDLLDNHPGLEFLKSTPEFQERYAETVVYRIFYSLNRIGSGHLSLRELKRGNLLSALRHADDEEDINKVLRYFSYEHFYVIYCKFWELDTDHDFLIDKENLIKYGNHALTYRIVDRIFSEVPRKFTSKAEGKMGYEDFVHFILSEEDKSTGPSQEYWFKCIDLDGNGILTHNELQFFFEEQLHRMECMAQEPVLFEDILCQLIDMIGPEVV
;
A
#
# COMPACT_ATOMS: atom_id res chain seq x y z
N MET A 1 -57.86 -21.61 -17.88
CA MET A 1 -56.49 -22.16 -17.81
C MET A 1 -55.76 -21.74 -19.08
N VAL A 2 -55.16 -20.55 -19.03
CA VAL A 2 -54.24 -20.03 -20.03
C VAL A 2 -53.20 -19.28 -19.19
N GLU A 3 -51.96 -19.74 -19.19
CA GLU A 3 -50.82 -19.10 -18.52
C GLU A 3 -50.22 -18.05 -19.46
N GLU A 4 -49.98 -16.85 -18.91
CA GLU A 4 -49.19 -15.76 -19.47
C GLU A 4 -47.79 -15.76 -18.81
N PRO A 5 -46.73 -15.27 -19.48
CA PRO A 5 -45.36 -15.38 -18.99
C PRO A 5 -44.97 -14.24 -18.03
N ALA A 6 -44.10 -14.57 -17.07
CA ALA A 6 -43.63 -13.68 -16.01
C ALA A 6 -42.72 -12.55 -16.51
N GLN A 7 -42.96 -11.36 -15.97
CA GLN A 7 -42.32 -10.08 -16.24
C GLN A 7 -41.09 -9.87 -15.33
N ALA A 8 -40.00 -9.32 -15.87
CA ALA A 8 -38.79 -8.95 -15.14
C ALA A 8 -39.03 -7.72 -14.22
N PRO A 9 -38.35 -7.59 -13.06
CA PRO A 9 -38.46 -6.40 -12.24
C PRO A 9 -37.49 -5.31 -12.71
N ALA A 10 -38.05 -4.18 -13.12
CA ALA A 10 -37.39 -2.88 -13.14
C ALA A 10 -37.55 -2.23 -11.76
N ASP A 11 -36.45 -1.70 -11.19
CA ASP A 11 -36.40 -0.42 -10.44
C ASP A 11 -35.11 -0.33 -9.59
N LEU A 12 -34.09 0.30 -10.17
CA LEU A 12 -32.87 0.78 -9.49
C LEU A 12 -32.73 2.29 -9.79
N SER A 13 -33.64 3.11 -9.28
CA SER A 13 -33.47 4.59 -9.33
C SER A 13 -33.98 5.35 -8.10
N ALA A 14 -34.38 4.68 -7.02
CA ALA A 14 -35.09 5.33 -5.91
C ALA A 14 -34.31 5.42 -4.57
N ALA A 15 -32.98 5.34 -4.58
CA ALA A 15 -32.18 5.44 -3.35
C ALA A 15 -31.07 6.50 -3.46
N ALA A 16 -31.45 7.76 -3.68
CA ALA A 16 -30.54 8.90 -3.52
C ALA A 16 -31.31 10.18 -3.16
N GLN A 17 -31.93 10.21 -1.98
CA GLN A 17 -32.34 11.46 -1.35
C GLN A 17 -32.12 11.37 0.17
N VAL A 18 -31.02 11.93 0.65
CA VAL A 18 -30.87 12.33 2.06
C VAL A 18 -30.39 13.78 2.10
N SER A 19 -31.14 14.56 2.86
CA SER A 19 -31.10 16.00 3.06
C SER A 19 -29.81 16.48 3.74
N ALA A 20 -29.17 17.50 3.17
CA ALA A 20 -28.14 18.30 3.82
C ALA A 20 -28.66 19.74 4.03
N LEU A 21 -28.33 20.32 5.20
CA LEU A 21 -28.64 21.69 5.62
C LEU A 21 -28.17 22.75 4.59
N PRO A 22 -28.80 23.94 4.55
CA PRO A 22 -28.82 24.80 3.37
C PRO A 22 -27.51 25.58 3.21
N LEU A 23 -26.59 25.05 2.41
CA LEU A 23 -25.66 25.88 1.67
C LEU A 23 -26.47 26.60 0.58
N GLN A 24 -26.38 27.92 0.51
CA GLN A 24 -27.07 28.75 -0.49
C GLN A 24 -26.80 28.23 -1.91
N VAL A 25 -27.76 27.49 -2.46
CA VAL A 25 -27.73 26.84 -3.78
C VAL A 25 -27.94 27.83 -4.93
N ASP A 26 -28.21 29.10 -4.63
CA ASP A 26 -28.54 30.12 -5.66
C ASP A 26 -27.35 30.60 -6.51
N LEU A 27 -26.12 30.11 -6.26
CA LEU A 27 -24.93 30.48 -7.03
C LEU A 27 -24.40 29.38 -7.99
N LEU A 28 -25.03 28.20 -8.03
CA LEU A 28 -24.55 27.07 -8.85
C LEU A 28 -25.59 26.47 -9.81
N GLN A 29 -26.70 27.17 -10.08
CA GLN A 29 -27.52 26.84 -11.23
C GLN A 29 -26.82 27.32 -12.51
N LEU A 30 -25.97 26.46 -13.08
CA LEU A 30 -25.62 26.59 -14.50
C LEU A 30 -26.93 26.48 -15.31
N PRO A 31 -27.20 27.39 -16.26
CA PRO A 31 -28.40 27.32 -17.08
C PRO A 31 -28.46 25.96 -17.82
N PRO A 32 -29.67 25.45 -18.15
CA PRO A 32 -29.89 24.12 -18.74
C PRO A 32 -29.36 23.94 -20.18
N GLU A 33 -28.45 24.80 -20.65
CA GLU A 33 -27.94 24.83 -22.02
C GLU A 33 -26.44 24.52 -22.12
N VAL A 34 -25.91 23.56 -21.35
CA VAL A 34 -24.56 23.04 -21.62
C VAL A 34 -24.67 21.83 -22.54
N PRO A 35 -24.25 21.92 -23.81
CA PRO A 35 -24.32 20.80 -24.75
C PRO A 35 -23.45 19.63 -24.28
N ALA A 36 -23.79 18.41 -24.70
CA ALA A 36 -23.00 17.21 -24.37
C ALA A 36 -21.52 17.36 -24.77
N PRO A 37 -20.59 16.71 -24.04
CA PRO A 37 -19.16 16.71 -24.36
C PRO A 37 -18.92 16.26 -25.81
N GLY A 38 -18.20 17.08 -26.59
CA GLY A 38 -17.91 16.83 -28.02
C GLY A 38 -18.86 17.51 -29.01
N ALA A 39 -19.93 18.17 -28.56
CA ALA A 39 -20.80 18.93 -29.44
C ALA A 39 -20.10 20.22 -29.96
N PRO A 40 -20.23 20.58 -31.26
CA PRO A 40 -19.62 21.81 -31.81
C PRO A 40 -20.03 23.10 -31.07
N ALA A 41 -21.26 23.12 -30.53
CA ALA A 41 -21.80 24.25 -29.77
C ALA A 41 -21.19 24.41 -28.37
N LEU A 42 -20.55 23.36 -27.81
CA LEU A 42 -19.97 23.38 -26.46
C LEU A 42 -18.86 24.43 -26.35
N ARG A 43 -18.06 24.60 -27.40
CA ARG A 43 -16.96 25.58 -27.41
C ARG A 43 -17.47 27.01 -27.23
N GLY A 44 -18.54 27.38 -27.94
CA GLY A 44 -19.14 28.72 -27.82
C GLY A 44 -19.79 28.98 -26.46
N VAL A 45 -20.33 27.94 -25.81
CA VAL A 45 -20.89 28.04 -24.45
C VAL A 45 -19.78 28.18 -23.42
N LEU A 46 -18.70 27.41 -23.54
CA LEU A 46 -17.51 27.53 -22.68
C LEU A 46 -16.85 28.91 -22.80
N ASP A 47 -16.73 29.46 -24.01
CA ASP A 47 -16.18 30.80 -24.22
C ASP A 47 -17.03 31.89 -23.54
N ARG A 48 -18.36 31.74 -23.56
CA ARG A 48 -19.28 32.67 -22.85
C ARG A 48 -19.19 32.53 -21.33
N LEU A 49 -19.13 31.31 -20.82
CA LEU A 49 -18.98 31.05 -19.38
C LEU A 49 -17.63 31.56 -18.88
N PHE A 50 -16.57 31.40 -19.67
CA PHE A 50 -15.25 31.95 -19.36
C PHE A 50 -15.25 33.48 -19.38
N ALA A 51 -15.90 34.11 -20.36
CA ALA A 51 -16.06 35.57 -20.40
C ALA A 51 -16.87 36.10 -19.20
N HIS A 52 -17.91 35.36 -18.77
CA HIS A 52 -18.67 35.69 -17.58
C HIS A 52 -17.85 35.51 -16.29
N TRP A 53 -17.10 34.42 -16.18
CA TRP A 53 -16.19 34.19 -15.06
C TRP A 53 -15.15 35.30 -14.93
N LEU A 54 -14.61 35.80 -16.05
CA LEU A 54 -13.69 36.95 -16.07
C LEU A 54 -14.35 38.28 -15.67
N SER A 55 -15.66 38.43 -15.85
CA SER A 55 -16.38 39.66 -15.46
C SER A 55 -16.80 39.67 -13.99
N LEU A 56 -16.66 38.56 -13.27
CA LEU A 56 -16.92 38.50 -11.83
C LEU A 56 -15.91 39.37 -11.05
N PRO A 57 -16.36 40.14 -10.04
CA PRO A 57 -15.50 41.07 -9.31
C PRO A 57 -14.28 40.40 -8.66
N ASP A 58 -14.47 39.20 -8.09
CA ASP A 58 -13.41 38.46 -7.41
C ASP A 58 -12.35 37.95 -8.40
N THR A 59 -12.79 37.48 -9.57
CA THR A 59 -11.89 37.07 -10.66
C THR A 59 -11.13 38.27 -11.22
N ALA A 60 -11.82 39.39 -11.44
CA ALA A 60 -11.19 40.61 -11.93
C ALA A 60 -10.14 41.14 -10.94
N ALA A 61 -10.41 41.07 -9.63
CA ALA A 61 -9.45 41.42 -8.59
C ALA A 61 -8.23 40.48 -8.57
N LEU A 62 -8.47 39.17 -8.70
CA LEU A 62 -7.40 38.17 -8.79
C LEU A 62 -6.51 38.39 -10.01
N VAL A 63 -7.10 38.57 -11.19
CA VAL A 63 -6.39 38.83 -12.46
C VAL A 63 -5.62 40.15 -12.37
N ALA A 64 -6.21 41.21 -11.81
CA ALA A 64 -5.51 42.48 -11.59
C ALA A 64 -4.31 42.32 -10.65
N SER A 65 -4.43 41.51 -9.59
CA SER A 65 -3.30 41.21 -8.69
C SER A 65 -2.16 40.47 -9.41
N LEU A 66 -2.50 39.50 -10.25
CA LEU A 66 -1.54 38.70 -11.02
C LEU A 66 -0.85 39.56 -12.09
N VAL A 67 -1.59 40.43 -12.77
CA VAL A 67 -1.04 41.39 -13.73
C VAL A 67 -0.13 42.40 -13.04
N HIS A 68 -0.50 42.88 -11.85
CA HIS A 68 0.35 43.77 -11.06
C HIS A 68 1.64 43.06 -10.64
N LYS A 69 1.56 41.78 -10.26
CA LYS A 69 2.70 40.94 -9.90
C LYS A 69 3.64 40.68 -11.10
N ALA A 70 3.07 40.45 -12.28
CA ALA A 70 3.82 40.26 -13.53
C ALA A 70 4.44 41.57 -14.07
N LYS A 71 3.81 42.72 -13.82
CA LYS A 71 4.37 44.04 -14.17
C LYS A 71 5.48 44.47 -13.22
N ALA A 72 5.36 44.13 -11.93
CA ALA A 72 6.40 44.37 -10.93
C ALA A 72 7.68 43.55 -11.18
N SER A 73 7.59 42.46 -11.96
CA SER A 73 8.73 41.59 -12.27
C SER A 73 9.53 41.97 -13.52
N GLY A 74 9.29 43.12 -14.16
CA GLY A 74 10.18 43.72 -15.18
C GLY A 74 10.40 42.89 -16.46
N GLY A 75 9.90 43.38 -17.59
CA GLY A 75 9.81 42.61 -18.84
C GLY A 75 11.14 42.20 -19.50
N GLY A 76 11.13 40.97 -20.02
CA GLY A 76 12.06 40.42 -21.01
C GLY A 76 11.34 39.28 -21.73
N ALA A 77 11.23 39.37 -23.06
CA ALA A 77 10.35 38.56 -23.88
C ALA A 77 10.86 37.14 -24.18
N VAL A 78 9.88 36.32 -24.59
CA VAL A 78 9.87 35.08 -25.42
C VAL A 78 10.45 33.77 -24.87
N GLY A 79 9.56 32.79 -24.70
CA GLY A 79 9.84 31.37 -24.96
C GLY A 79 9.55 30.39 -23.82
N ALA A 80 8.61 29.48 -24.09
CA ALA A 80 8.46 28.14 -23.50
C ALA A 80 7.83 27.99 -22.10
N CYS A 81 6.75 27.20 -22.11
CA CYS A 81 6.22 26.43 -20.98
C CYS A 81 7.31 25.54 -20.35
N ALA A 82 7.40 25.53 -19.02
CA ALA A 82 7.58 24.34 -18.19
C ALA A 82 7.73 24.73 -16.70
N SER A 83 7.04 23.98 -15.84
CA SER A 83 7.40 23.67 -14.43
C SER A 83 7.79 24.78 -13.44
N MET A 84 6.90 25.08 -12.49
CA MET A 84 7.25 25.67 -11.20
C MET A 84 7.30 24.60 -10.10
N LEU A 85 8.51 24.05 -9.88
CA LEU A 85 8.97 23.56 -8.58
C LEU A 85 9.81 24.68 -7.94
N PRO A 86 9.76 24.92 -6.61
CA PRO A 86 10.60 25.93 -5.99
C PRO A 86 11.99 25.37 -5.69
N SER A 87 13.01 25.87 -6.38
CA SER A 87 14.43 25.72 -6.00
C SER A 87 14.99 27.09 -5.59
N MET A 88 15.39 27.19 -4.33
CA MET A 88 16.18 28.29 -3.79
C MET A 88 17.66 27.96 -4.00
N LEU A 89 18.36 28.71 -4.86
CA LEU A 89 19.81 28.84 -4.76
C LEU A 89 20.30 30.12 -5.45
N GLN A 90 20.83 31.06 -4.66
CA GLN A 90 22.02 31.82 -5.04
C GLN A 90 22.89 32.03 -3.80
N GLY A 91 24.17 31.68 -3.92
CA GLY A 91 25.22 32.25 -3.09
C GLY A 91 26.32 31.30 -2.63
N GLY A 92 27.35 31.10 -3.48
CA GLY A 92 28.74 31.22 -3.02
C GLY A 92 29.48 29.95 -2.57
N ALA A 93 30.56 29.64 -3.28
CA ALA A 93 31.47 28.53 -3.07
C ALA A 93 32.26 28.58 -1.75
N ALA A 94 32.32 27.44 -1.04
CA ALA A 94 33.47 26.97 -0.28
C ALA A 94 33.34 25.45 -0.02
N VAL A 95 34.38 24.70 -0.39
CA VAL A 95 34.49 23.24 -0.30
C VAL A 95 34.56 22.77 1.18
N PRO A 96 33.87 21.69 1.59
CA PRO A 96 33.78 21.27 2.99
C PRO A 96 34.91 20.31 3.42
N PRO A 97 35.32 20.28 4.70
CA PRO A 97 36.18 19.22 5.23
C PRO A 97 35.37 17.95 5.57
N LEU A 98 35.92 16.81 5.18
CA LEU A 98 35.40 15.45 5.38
C LEU A 98 35.54 15.00 6.85
N SER A 99 34.44 14.47 7.41
CA SER A 99 34.43 13.75 8.70
C SER A 99 34.91 12.29 8.56
N PRO A 100 35.41 11.65 9.65
CA PRO A 100 36.40 10.58 9.58
C PRO A 100 35.82 9.19 9.26
N ARG A 101 36.53 8.44 8.41
CA ARG A 101 36.30 7.03 8.11
C ARG A 101 36.92 6.12 9.18
N SER A 102 36.12 5.20 9.73
CA SER A 102 36.57 4.08 10.57
C SER A 102 37.50 3.11 9.79
N PRO A 103 38.52 2.53 10.43
CA PRO A 103 39.44 1.62 9.75
C PRO A 103 38.85 0.22 9.56
N ARG A 104 38.88 -0.25 8.30
CA ARG A 104 38.62 -1.64 7.91
C ARG A 104 39.78 -2.53 8.35
N LEU A 105 39.49 -3.55 9.16
CA LEU A 105 40.40 -4.66 9.44
C LEU A 105 40.45 -5.60 8.23
N SER A 106 41.63 -5.67 7.60
CA SER A 106 41.98 -6.63 6.56
C SER A 106 42.27 -8.00 7.18
N ARG A 107 41.55 -9.05 6.75
CA ARG A 107 41.89 -10.45 7.02
C ARG A 107 42.58 -11.04 5.80
N ARG A 108 43.85 -11.42 5.98
CA ARG A 108 44.62 -12.27 5.05
C ARG A 108 44.36 -13.75 5.38
N PRO A 109 44.27 -14.66 4.40
CA PRO A 109 44.25 -16.10 4.65
C PRO A 109 45.67 -16.68 4.54
N SER A 110 46.02 -17.59 5.45
CA SER A 110 47.22 -18.45 5.29
C SER A 110 46.86 -19.86 5.76
N GLY A 111 47.00 -20.81 4.84
CA GLY A 111 46.72 -22.23 5.05
C GLY A 111 47.88 -23.02 5.66
N LEU A 112 47.51 -24.23 6.10
CA LEU A 112 48.23 -25.51 6.13
C LEU A 112 49.74 -25.54 6.49
N GLY A 113 50.07 -26.29 7.55
CA GLY A 113 51.42 -26.83 7.75
C GLY A 113 51.67 -27.43 9.14
N ALA A 114 51.93 -28.73 9.19
CA ALA A 114 52.19 -29.55 10.36
C ALA A 114 53.57 -29.31 11.02
N GLY A 115 53.75 -29.70 12.28
CA GLY A 115 55.08 -29.82 12.91
C GLY A 115 55.08 -29.73 14.44
N GLN A 116 55.79 -30.64 15.10
CA GLN A 116 55.80 -30.94 16.53
C GLN A 116 56.75 -30.02 17.37
N PRO A 117 56.89 -30.21 18.70
CA PRO A 117 57.06 -29.14 19.67
C PRO A 117 58.52 -28.81 19.98
N ASN A 118 58.78 -27.60 20.50
CA ASN A 118 60.02 -27.33 21.21
C ASN A 118 59.75 -26.66 22.56
N ARG A 119 60.04 -27.41 23.63
CA ARG A 119 60.16 -26.90 25.00
C ARG A 119 61.51 -26.18 25.11
N SER A 120 61.48 -24.90 25.45
CA SER A 120 62.58 -24.26 26.18
C SER A 120 61.97 -23.33 27.24
N ALA A 121 62.41 -23.53 28.47
CA ALA A 121 61.85 -22.95 29.68
C ALA A 121 62.52 -21.61 30.02
N SER A 122 61.74 -20.67 30.56
CA SER A 122 62.20 -19.69 31.55
C SER A 122 61.02 -18.98 32.23
N PRO A 123 61.21 -18.42 33.44
CA PRO A 123 60.48 -18.89 34.61
C PRO A 123 59.56 -17.81 35.20
N LEU A 124 58.57 -18.26 35.98
CA LEU A 124 57.75 -17.45 36.89
C LEU A 124 56.91 -16.33 36.23
N ARG A 125 55.77 -16.73 35.64
CA ARG A 125 54.57 -15.89 35.66
C ARG A 125 53.53 -16.57 36.55
N PRO A 126 52.91 -15.85 37.51
CA PRO A 126 51.77 -16.37 38.26
C PRO A 126 50.68 -16.79 37.28
N ALA A 127 50.03 -17.92 37.56
CA ALA A 127 48.81 -18.34 36.87
C ALA A 127 47.69 -17.35 37.19
N ALA A 128 47.63 -16.22 36.48
CA ALA A 128 46.57 -15.24 36.64
C ALA A 128 46.06 -14.79 35.27
N ALA A 129 44.73 -14.92 35.15
CA ALA A 129 43.90 -14.56 34.01
C ALA A 129 44.12 -15.39 32.73
N ARG A 130 43.40 -16.51 32.63
CA ARG A 130 42.78 -16.85 31.33
C ARG A 130 42.10 -15.57 30.83
N PRO A 131 42.28 -15.13 29.57
CA PRO A 131 41.47 -14.03 29.05
C PRO A 131 40.01 -14.41 29.30
N ALA A 132 39.29 -13.58 30.06
CA ALA A 132 37.87 -13.80 30.30
C ALA A 132 37.25 -14.05 28.92
N LYS A 133 36.66 -15.23 28.71
CA LYS A 133 35.90 -15.49 27.49
C LYS A 133 34.89 -14.34 27.44
N GLU A 134 35.00 -13.48 26.43
CA GLU A 134 33.97 -12.46 26.19
C GLU A 134 32.66 -13.23 26.05
N VAL A 135 31.82 -13.13 27.08
CA VAL A 135 30.52 -13.79 27.09
C VAL A 135 29.66 -12.97 26.16
N ILE A 136 29.47 -13.45 24.92
CA ILE A 136 28.54 -12.84 23.98
C ILE A 136 27.16 -12.90 24.65
N PRO A 137 26.57 -11.75 25.02
CA PRO A 137 25.26 -11.75 25.66
C PRO A 137 24.22 -12.36 24.72
N GLN A 138 23.17 -12.98 25.26
CA GLN A 138 22.07 -13.45 24.45
C GLN A 138 21.48 -12.26 23.66
N PHE A 139 21.51 -12.37 22.33
CA PHE A 139 21.03 -11.32 21.42
C PHE A 139 19.75 -11.75 20.67
N TYR A 140 19.44 -13.05 20.65
CA TYR A 140 18.24 -13.60 20.05
C TYR A 140 17.26 -14.08 21.13
N PHE A 141 16.04 -13.55 21.07
CA PHE A 141 14.94 -13.86 21.98
C PHE A 141 13.72 -14.20 21.12
N GLN A 142 13.39 -15.48 21.03
CA GLN A 142 12.28 -15.96 20.19
C GLN A 142 10.94 -15.37 20.64
N ASP A 143 10.71 -15.32 21.95
CA ASP A 143 9.47 -14.85 22.56
C ASP A 143 9.63 -13.48 23.22
N GLY A 144 10.54 -12.64 22.72
CA GLY A 144 10.87 -11.35 23.33
C GLY A 144 11.69 -11.46 24.62
N ARG A 145 12.15 -10.32 25.13
CA ARG A 145 12.90 -10.26 26.39
C ARG A 145 11.91 -10.23 27.55
N PRO A 146 12.05 -11.07 28.60
CA PRO A 146 11.17 -11.00 29.75
C PRO A 146 11.12 -9.57 30.32
N PRO A 147 9.93 -9.00 30.60
CA PRO A 147 9.80 -7.65 31.10
C PRO A 147 10.40 -7.54 32.49
N PRO A 148 11.00 -6.39 32.84
CA PRO A 148 11.40 -6.11 34.22
C PRO A 148 10.22 -6.27 35.18
N TYR A 149 10.49 -6.74 36.41
CA TYR A 149 9.47 -6.97 37.44
C TYR A 149 8.56 -5.75 37.66
N GLU A 150 9.13 -4.54 37.68
CA GLU A 150 8.37 -3.30 37.87
C GLU A 150 7.38 -3.01 36.73
N VAL A 151 7.79 -3.24 35.47
CA VAL A 151 6.91 -3.04 34.31
C VAL A 151 5.76 -4.04 34.33
N LYS A 152 6.06 -5.30 34.67
CA LYS A 152 5.03 -6.34 34.85
C LYS A 152 4.04 -5.95 35.95
N LYS A 153 4.54 -5.47 37.11
CA LYS A 153 3.71 -5.04 38.24
C LYS A 153 2.83 -3.83 37.89
N GLN A 154 3.38 -2.83 37.21
CA GLN A 154 2.61 -1.67 36.74
C GLN A 154 1.50 -2.09 35.78
N CYS A 155 1.81 -2.95 34.80
CA CYS A 155 0.78 -3.43 33.88
C CYS A 155 -0.33 -4.20 34.60
N ILE A 156 0.01 -5.10 35.53
CA ILE A 156 -1.00 -5.84 36.32
C ILE A 156 -1.88 -4.87 37.11
N SER A 157 -1.30 -3.83 37.73
CA SER A 157 -2.08 -2.80 38.42
C SER A 157 -3.04 -2.05 37.49
N THR A 158 -2.65 -1.79 36.24
CA THR A 158 -3.55 -1.16 35.25
C THR A 158 -4.66 -2.12 34.82
N VAL A 159 -4.35 -3.41 34.63
CA VAL A 159 -5.37 -4.45 34.38
C VAL A 159 -6.38 -4.47 35.54
N ASP A 160 -5.91 -4.46 36.78
CA ASP A 160 -6.79 -4.48 37.98
C ASP A 160 -7.77 -3.32 37.98
N GLN A 161 -7.32 -2.13 37.58
CA GLN A 161 -8.16 -0.94 37.50
C GLN A 161 -9.19 -1.02 36.36
N LEU A 162 -8.79 -1.51 35.19
CA LEU A 162 -9.68 -1.61 34.02
C LEU A 162 -10.75 -2.70 34.18
N PHE A 163 -10.45 -3.75 34.93
CA PHE A 163 -11.40 -4.83 35.24
C PHE A 163 -12.17 -4.58 36.56
N ALA A 164 -11.91 -3.48 37.26
CA ALA A 164 -12.57 -3.15 38.51
C ALA A 164 -14.07 -2.89 38.28
N GLY A 165 -14.91 -3.62 39.01
CA GLY A 165 -16.37 -3.51 38.88
C GLY A 165 -17.00 -4.52 37.90
N HIS A 166 -16.19 -5.31 37.20
CA HIS A 166 -16.65 -6.33 36.25
C HIS A 166 -16.45 -7.74 36.82
N SER A 167 -17.43 -8.23 37.59
CA SER A 167 -17.31 -9.51 38.32
C SER A 167 -17.07 -10.73 37.42
N ASN A 168 -17.56 -10.68 36.17
CA ASN A 168 -17.47 -11.78 35.22
C ASN A 168 -16.41 -11.53 34.13
N GLY A 169 -15.72 -10.38 34.14
CA GLY A 169 -14.84 -9.94 33.06
C GLY A 169 -15.47 -8.90 32.14
N LEU A 170 -14.70 -8.47 31.13
CA LEU A 170 -15.07 -7.39 30.21
C LEU A 170 -15.79 -7.94 28.98
N ARG A 171 -16.81 -7.21 28.50
CA ARG A 171 -17.42 -7.46 27.18
C ARG A 171 -16.65 -6.73 26.08
N ALA A 172 -16.86 -7.12 24.82
CA ALA A 172 -16.14 -6.55 23.67
C ALA A 172 -16.10 -5.00 23.62
N PRO A 173 -17.20 -4.25 23.87
CA PRO A 173 -17.15 -2.78 23.85
C PRO A 173 -16.25 -2.18 24.92
N GLU A 174 -16.23 -2.78 26.11
CA GLU A 174 -15.41 -2.34 27.25
C GLU A 174 -13.94 -2.73 27.04
N PHE A 175 -13.71 -3.90 26.45
CA PHE A 175 -12.40 -4.42 26.11
C PHE A 175 -11.65 -3.54 25.09
N ARG A 176 -12.38 -2.73 24.30
CA ARG A 176 -11.79 -1.73 23.39
C ARG A 176 -10.81 -0.80 24.09
N MET A 177 -11.12 -0.40 25.33
CA MET A 177 -10.22 0.44 26.13
C MET A 177 -8.93 -0.29 26.50
N VAL A 178 -9.00 -1.60 26.78
CA VAL A 178 -7.80 -2.43 27.03
C VAL A 178 -6.91 -2.49 25.79
N THR A 179 -7.49 -2.73 24.62
CA THR A 179 -6.76 -2.75 23.33
C THR A 179 -6.01 -1.44 23.08
N ARG A 180 -6.67 -0.30 23.28
CA ARG A 180 -6.08 1.02 23.02
C ARG A 180 -5.08 1.42 24.10
N GLU A 181 -5.50 1.39 25.36
CA GLU A 181 -4.74 2.02 26.45
C GLU A 181 -3.66 1.12 27.03
N LEU A 182 -3.88 -0.20 27.06
CA LEU A 182 -2.94 -1.13 27.65
C LEU A 182 -2.08 -1.79 26.56
N CYS A 183 -2.70 -2.32 25.51
CA CYS A 183 -1.97 -3.00 24.45
C CYS A 183 -1.30 -2.03 23.46
N LYS A 184 -1.72 -0.76 23.42
CA LYS A 184 -1.24 0.27 22.47
C LYS A 184 -1.37 -0.20 21.00
N LEU A 185 -2.43 -0.96 20.73
CA LEU A 185 -2.82 -1.44 19.41
C LEU A 185 -4.00 -0.61 18.88
N PRO A 186 -4.14 -0.47 17.55
CA PRO A 186 -5.32 0.15 16.95
C PRO A 186 -6.62 -0.51 17.43
N THR A 187 -7.68 0.26 17.62
CA THR A 187 -8.93 -0.26 18.18
C THR A 187 -9.59 -1.32 17.31
N PHE A 188 -9.26 -1.38 16.01
CA PHE A 188 -9.73 -2.40 15.08
C PHE A 188 -9.22 -3.83 15.41
N PHE A 189 -8.27 -3.98 16.33
CA PHE A 189 -7.83 -5.29 16.81
C PHE A 189 -8.67 -5.82 17.97
N THR A 190 -9.65 -5.05 18.46
CA THR A 190 -10.40 -5.39 19.67
C THR A 190 -11.09 -6.73 19.54
N THR A 191 -11.84 -6.96 18.47
CA THR A 191 -12.54 -8.23 18.26
C THR A 191 -11.57 -9.39 18.05
N ALA A 192 -10.50 -9.18 17.27
CA ALA A 192 -9.49 -10.21 17.03
C ALA A 192 -8.78 -10.63 18.33
N LEU A 193 -8.36 -9.67 19.16
CA LEU A 193 -7.73 -9.92 20.45
C LEU A 193 -8.70 -10.54 21.45
N PHE A 194 -9.96 -10.07 21.48
CA PHE A 194 -10.99 -10.60 22.36
C PHE A 194 -11.23 -12.10 22.10
N PHE A 195 -11.50 -12.49 20.86
CA PHE A 195 -11.71 -13.89 20.49
C PHE A 195 -10.46 -14.75 20.60
N LYS A 196 -9.27 -14.13 20.56
CA LYS A 196 -8.02 -14.86 20.81
C LYS A 196 -7.90 -15.33 22.25
N ILE A 197 -8.52 -14.61 23.19
CA ILE A 197 -8.47 -14.89 24.62
C ILE A 197 -9.70 -15.70 25.05
N ASP A 198 -10.87 -15.36 24.53
CA ASP A 198 -12.13 -16.07 24.77
C ASP A 198 -12.27 -17.29 23.83
N GLU A 199 -11.40 -18.29 24.02
CA GLU A 199 -11.38 -19.50 23.17
C GLU A 199 -12.71 -20.27 23.22
N GLU A 200 -13.44 -20.19 24.34
CA GLU A 200 -14.72 -20.86 24.57
C GLU A 200 -15.93 -20.04 24.06
N SER A 201 -15.71 -18.83 23.51
CA SER A 201 -16.77 -17.93 23.04
C SER A 201 -17.84 -17.63 24.09
N THR A 202 -17.42 -17.45 25.34
CA THR A 202 -18.26 -17.16 26.49
C THR A 202 -18.91 -15.77 26.43
N GLY A 203 -18.36 -14.87 25.61
CA GLY A 203 -18.83 -13.49 25.45
C GLY A 203 -18.25 -12.51 26.47
N PHE A 204 -17.30 -12.94 27.29
CA PHE A 204 -16.55 -12.09 28.22
C PHE A 204 -15.09 -12.55 28.31
N VAL A 205 -14.16 -11.61 28.47
CA VAL A 205 -12.76 -11.91 28.79
C VAL A 205 -12.55 -11.70 30.27
N ALA A 206 -12.20 -12.76 30.99
CA ALA A 206 -11.81 -12.68 32.40
C ALA A 206 -10.41 -12.05 32.55
N ARG A 207 -10.19 -11.35 33.66
CA ARG A 207 -8.91 -10.71 33.99
C ARG A 207 -7.74 -11.70 33.92
N GLU A 208 -7.92 -12.88 34.51
CA GLU A 208 -6.92 -13.92 34.65
C GLU A 208 -6.51 -14.46 33.27
N ALA A 209 -7.50 -14.72 32.40
CA ALA A 209 -7.27 -15.10 31.02
C ALA A 209 -6.49 -14.03 30.24
N PHE A 210 -6.81 -12.75 30.45
CA PHE A 210 -6.05 -11.64 29.84
C PHE A 210 -4.60 -11.57 30.36
N ILE A 211 -4.37 -11.71 31.66
CA ILE A 211 -3.03 -11.70 32.26
C ILE A 211 -2.21 -12.87 31.74
N ASP A 212 -2.81 -14.06 31.67
CA ASP A 212 -2.14 -15.24 31.14
C ASP A 212 -1.73 -15.05 29.69
N PHE A 213 -2.64 -14.54 28.85
CA PHE A 213 -2.39 -14.30 27.44
C PHE A 213 -1.45 -13.13 27.16
N TRP A 214 -1.52 -12.02 27.90
CA TRP A 214 -0.75 -10.80 27.56
C TRP A 214 0.58 -10.72 28.32
N VAL A 215 0.58 -11.11 29.59
CA VAL A 215 1.71 -10.93 30.51
C VAL A 215 2.50 -12.22 30.67
N ASN A 216 1.84 -13.35 30.97
CA ASN A 216 2.54 -14.61 31.23
C ASN A 216 3.08 -15.27 29.95
N SER A 217 2.41 -15.07 28.81
CA SER A 217 2.94 -15.45 27.48
C SER A 217 4.08 -14.55 26.97
N ASN A 218 4.42 -13.49 27.72
CA ASN A 218 5.43 -12.49 27.37
C ASN A 218 5.08 -11.55 26.20
N LEU A 219 3.84 -11.56 25.70
CA LEU A 219 3.42 -10.76 24.53
C LEU A 219 3.61 -9.24 24.72
N MET A 220 3.40 -8.74 25.92
CA MET A 220 3.59 -7.31 26.26
C MET A 220 5.00 -6.78 26.01
N SER A 221 6.01 -7.67 26.00
CA SER A 221 7.42 -7.32 25.82
C SER A 221 7.90 -7.40 24.37
N MET A 222 7.06 -7.97 23.50
CA MET A 222 7.36 -8.12 22.08
C MET A 222 7.10 -6.81 21.34
N ASP A 223 7.71 -6.64 20.17
CA ASP A 223 7.39 -5.49 19.30
C ASP A 223 5.97 -5.59 18.74
N SER A 224 5.37 -4.45 18.40
CA SER A 224 3.98 -4.38 17.96
C SER A 224 3.68 -5.27 16.74
N ALA A 225 4.63 -5.46 15.82
CA ALA A 225 4.41 -6.32 14.67
C ALA A 225 4.34 -7.79 15.08
N THR A 226 5.19 -8.25 16.01
CA THR A 226 5.05 -9.58 16.61
C THR A 226 3.74 -9.72 17.38
N GLN A 227 3.32 -8.71 18.15
CA GLN A 227 2.05 -8.74 18.87
C GLN A 227 0.86 -8.93 17.90
N VAL A 228 0.75 -8.08 16.88
CA VAL A 228 -0.28 -8.16 15.85
C VAL A 228 -0.24 -9.52 15.13
N PHE A 229 0.96 -9.98 14.76
CA PHE A 229 1.11 -11.27 14.11
C PHE A 229 0.59 -12.41 14.98
N THR A 230 0.94 -12.45 16.27
CA THR A 230 0.48 -13.50 17.19
C THR A 230 -1.04 -13.45 17.40
N ILE A 231 -1.63 -12.26 17.44
CA ILE A 231 -3.08 -12.08 17.59
C ILE A 231 -3.83 -12.65 16.38
N LEU A 232 -3.42 -12.28 15.16
CA LEU A 232 -4.13 -12.66 13.92
C LEU A 232 -3.87 -14.11 13.50
N LYS A 233 -2.69 -14.64 13.79
CA LYS A 233 -2.25 -15.93 13.27
C LYS A 233 -3.07 -17.09 13.85
N GLN A 234 -3.55 -17.99 12.99
CA GLN A 234 -4.18 -19.24 13.40
C GLN A 234 -3.23 -20.14 14.20
N GLN A 235 -3.79 -21.03 15.02
CA GLN A 235 -3.02 -22.01 15.79
C GLN A 235 -2.12 -22.84 14.86
N ASN A 236 -0.89 -23.14 15.30
CA ASN A 236 0.10 -23.95 14.59
C ASN A 236 0.58 -23.42 13.22
N ARG A 237 0.25 -22.19 12.81
CA ARG A 237 0.80 -21.55 11.60
C ARG A 237 1.96 -20.63 11.94
N ASN A 238 2.78 -20.31 10.94
CA ASN A 238 3.92 -19.36 11.03
C ASN A 238 3.82 -18.25 9.96
N TYR A 239 2.61 -18.00 9.46
CA TYR A 239 2.28 -16.99 8.46
C TYR A 239 0.83 -16.53 8.64
N LEU A 240 0.48 -15.38 8.06
CA LEU A 240 -0.88 -14.87 7.95
C LEU A 240 -1.39 -15.08 6.53
N THR A 241 -2.67 -15.44 6.39
CA THR A 241 -3.40 -15.44 5.12
C THR A 241 -4.33 -14.24 5.04
N LYS A 242 -4.94 -14.03 3.88
CA LYS A 242 -5.93 -12.96 3.65
C LYS A 242 -7.11 -13.03 4.63
N GLU A 243 -7.57 -14.24 4.92
CA GLU A 243 -8.69 -14.52 5.83
C GLU A 243 -8.41 -14.04 7.26
N ASP A 244 -7.15 -14.07 7.70
CA ASP A 244 -6.76 -13.67 9.05
C ASP A 244 -6.96 -12.16 9.30
N PHE A 245 -7.13 -11.35 8.24
CA PHE A 245 -7.43 -9.92 8.33
C PHE A 245 -8.92 -9.60 8.42
N LYS A 246 -9.82 -10.56 8.13
CA LYS A 246 -11.28 -10.33 8.14
C LYS A 246 -11.81 -9.75 9.46
N PRO A 247 -11.40 -10.25 10.65
CA PRO A 247 -11.90 -9.69 11.91
C PRO A 247 -11.52 -8.22 12.10
N VAL A 248 -10.31 -7.83 11.69
CA VAL A 248 -9.82 -6.46 11.81
C VAL A 248 -10.55 -5.52 10.86
N LEU A 249 -10.77 -5.95 9.62
CA LEU A 249 -11.50 -5.14 8.63
C LEU A 249 -12.99 -5.04 8.94
N LYS A 250 -13.57 -6.07 9.55
CA LYS A 250 -14.93 -6.00 10.09
C LYS A 250 -15.03 -4.91 11.16
N ASP A 251 -14.14 -4.92 12.16
CA ASP A 251 -14.12 -3.88 13.19
C ASP A 251 -13.89 -2.48 12.60
N LEU A 252 -13.02 -2.35 11.58
CA LEU A 252 -12.82 -1.10 10.85
C LEU A 252 -14.13 -0.62 10.22
N LEU A 253 -14.82 -1.47 9.46
CA LEU A 253 -16.07 -1.14 8.77
C LEU A 253 -17.21 -0.80 9.74
N ASP A 254 -17.30 -1.51 10.86
CA ASP A 254 -18.36 -1.32 11.84
C ASP A 254 -18.19 -0.01 12.62
N ASN A 255 -16.94 0.43 12.85
CA ASN A 255 -16.63 1.48 13.82
C ASN A 255 -15.99 2.76 13.25
N HIS A 256 -15.43 2.75 12.03
CA HIS A 256 -14.75 3.92 11.48
C HIS A 256 -15.77 4.95 10.92
N PRO A 257 -15.74 6.22 11.36
CA PRO A 257 -16.71 7.23 10.94
C PRO A 257 -16.70 7.49 9.43
N GLY A 258 -15.51 7.59 8.83
CA GLY A 258 -15.34 7.74 7.38
C GLY A 258 -15.82 6.56 6.51
N LEU A 259 -16.36 5.48 7.09
CA LEU A 259 -16.93 4.33 6.36
C LEU A 259 -18.40 4.07 6.74
N GLU A 260 -19.02 4.92 7.56
CA GLU A 260 -20.39 4.71 8.05
C GLU A 260 -21.41 4.59 6.91
N PHE A 261 -21.22 5.35 5.83
CA PHE A 261 -22.08 5.31 4.65
C PHE A 261 -22.10 3.94 3.94
N LEU A 262 -21.08 3.09 4.14
CA LEU A 262 -21.06 1.75 3.55
C LEU A 262 -21.95 0.75 4.30
N LYS A 263 -22.42 1.08 5.51
CA LYS A 263 -23.27 0.18 6.31
C LYS A 263 -24.57 -0.21 5.63
N SER A 264 -25.10 0.64 4.75
CA SER A 264 -26.29 0.36 3.96
C SER A 264 -26.05 -0.54 2.75
N THR A 265 -24.79 -0.85 2.41
CA THR A 265 -24.42 -1.57 1.18
C THR A 265 -23.44 -2.71 1.47
N PRO A 266 -23.92 -3.89 1.92
CA PRO A 266 -23.08 -5.02 2.32
C PRO A 266 -22.13 -5.52 1.22
N GLU A 267 -22.59 -5.54 -0.05
CA GLU A 267 -21.76 -5.96 -1.18
C GLU A 267 -20.52 -5.08 -1.35
N PHE A 268 -20.68 -3.75 -1.23
CA PHE A 268 -19.56 -2.81 -1.30
C PHE A 268 -18.65 -2.88 -0.07
N GLN A 269 -19.17 -3.24 1.11
CA GLN A 269 -18.33 -3.48 2.29
C GLN A 269 -17.38 -4.66 2.07
N GLU A 270 -17.91 -5.76 1.54
CA GLU A 270 -17.09 -6.94 1.24
C GLU A 270 -16.03 -6.61 0.19
N ARG A 271 -16.39 -5.95 -0.91
CA ARG A 271 -15.44 -5.54 -1.95
C ARG A 271 -14.39 -4.56 -1.46
N TYR A 272 -14.75 -3.60 -0.61
CA TYR A 272 -13.79 -2.70 0.01
C TYR A 272 -12.81 -3.47 0.89
N ALA A 273 -13.30 -4.36 1.76
CA ALA A 273 -12.46 -5.16 2.63
C ALA A 273 -11.49 -6.05 1.83
N GLU A 274 -11.98 -6.75 0.80
CA GLU A 274 -11.15 -7.55 -0.12
C GLU A 274 -10.04 -6.71 -0.74
N THR A 275 -10.37 -5.53 -1.29
CA THR A 275 -9.39 -4.63 -1.91
C THR A 275 -8.34 -4.15 -0.93
N VAL A 276 -8.73 -3.80 0.30
CA VAL A 276 -7.77 -3.44 1.36
C VAL A 276 -6.79 -4.60 1.61
N VAL A 277 -7.28 -5.84 1.73
CA VAL A 277 -6.42 -7.02 1.91
C VAL A 277 -5.49 -7.21 0.72
N TYR A 278 -6.00 -7.11 -0.51
CA TYR A 278 -5.18 -7.27 -1.71
C TYR A 278 -4.08 -6.20 -1.78
N ARG A 279 -4.37 -4.95 -1.42
CA ARG A 279 -3.37 -3.87 -1.33
C ARG A 279 -2.31 -4.16 -0.26
N ILE A 280 -2.70 -4.74 0.87
CA ILE A 280 -1.76 -5.17 1.93
C ILE A 280 -0.81 -6.24 1.39
N PHE A 281 -1.35 -7.29 0.76
CA PHE A 281 -0.54 -8.38 0.22
C PHE A 281 0.34 -7.93 -0.94
N TYR A 282 -0.17 -7.09 -1.85
CA TYR A 282 0.60 -6.47 -2.93
C TYR A 282 1.83 -5.73 -2.39
N SER A 283 1.66 -4.97 -1.30
CA SER A 283 2.75 -4.14 -0.76
C SER A 283 3.73 -4.93 0.11
N LEU A 284 3.27 -5.93 0.84
CA LEU A 284 4.07 -6.61 1.87
C LEU A 284 4.58 -7.99 1.48
N ASN A 285 3.76 -8.81 0.82
CA ASN A 285 4.10 -10.19 0.49
C ASN A 285 4.81 -10.27 -0.87
N ARG A 286 5.99 -9.65 -0.96
CA ARG A 286 6.72 -9.53 -2.25
C ARG A 286 7.15 -10.86 -2.86
N ILE A 287 7.29 -11.90 -2.03
CA ILE A 287 7.59 -13.26 -2.51
C ILE A 287 6.42 -13.84 -3.31
N GLY A 288 5.20 -13.32 -3.11
CA GLY A 288 3.99 -13.77 -3.80
C GLY A 288 3.54 -15.16 -3.35
N SER A 289 3.92 -15.59 -2.15
CA SER A 289 3.59 -16.91 -1.60
C SER A 289 2.13 -17.04 -1.16
N GLY A 290 1.40 -15.93 -1.03
CA GLY A 290 0.09 -15.88 -0.38
C GLY A 290 0.16 -16.03 1.14
N HIS A 291 1.36 -16.11 1.70
CA HIS A 291 1.65 -16.34 3.12
C HIS A 291 2.51 -15.20 3.66
N LEU A 292 1.88 -14.25 4.35
CA LEU A 292 2.57 -13.10 4.92
C LEU A 292 3.35 -13.52 6.17
N SER A 293 4.67 -13.44 6.12
CA SER A 293 5.54 -13.79 7.24
C SER A 293 5.69 -12.66 8.25
N LEU A 294 6.07 -12.99 9.49
CA LEU A 294 6.40 -11.99 10.51
C LEU A 294 7.51 -11.03 10.04
N ARG A 295 8.48 -11.54 9.26
CA ARG A 295 9.59 -10.74 8.75
C ARG A 295 9.12 -9.69 7.74
N GLU A 296 8.20 -10.05 6.86
CA GLU A 296 7.58 -9.11 5.91
C GLU A 296 6.74 -8.07 6.64
N LEU A 297 5.92 -8.50 7.61
CA LEU A 297 5.12 -7.59 8.43
C LEU A 297 6.00 -6.56 9.18
N LYS A 298 7.12 -7.01 9.77
CA LYS A 298 8.08 -6.15 10.48
C LYS A 298 8.78 -5.12 9.59
N ARG A 299 8.99 -5.44 8.31
CA ARG A 299 9.60 -4.53 7.33
C ARG A 299 8.57 -3.62 6.68
N GLY A 300 7.30 -3.97 6.77
CA GLY A 300 6.18 -3.23 6.23
C GLY A 300 5.81 -1.98 7.02
N ASN A 301 4.79 -1.30 6.53
CA ASN A 301 4.23 -0.08 7.13
C ASN A 301 2.74 -0.23 7.51
N LEU A 302 2.23 -1.47 7.56
CA LEU A 302 0.82 -1.73 7.87
C LEU A 302 0.42 -1.24 9.26
N LEU A 303 1.25 -1.46 10.28
CA LEU A 303 0.93 -1.03 11.64
C LEU A 303 0.83 0.49 11.77
N SER A 304 1.73 1.23 11.09
CA SER A 304 1.62 2.69 11.03
C SER A 304 0.37 3.15 10.29
N ALA A 305 -0.02 2.45 9.21
CA ALA A 305 -1.22 2.79 8.46
C ALA A 305 -2.50 2.49 9.25
N LEU A 306 -2.55 1.37 9.99
CA LEU A 306 -3.67 1.03 10.87
C LEU A 306 -3.82 2.02 12.03
N ARG A 307 -2.71 2.49 12.62
CA ARG A 307 -2.75 3.56 13.63
C ARG A 307 -3.27 4.86 13.05
N HIS A 308 -2.79 5.23 11.86
CA HIS A 308 -3.28 6.43 11.17
C HIS A 308 -4.79 6.32 10.89
N ALA A 309 -5.28 5.16 10.47
CA ALA A 309 -6.72 4.90 10.30
C ALA A 309 -7.52 4.92 11.61
N ASP A 310 -6.90 4.68 12.76
CA ASP A 310 -7.61 4.73 14.06
C ASP A 310 -7.72 6.15 14.60
N ASP A 311 -6.81 7.04 14.19
CA ASP A 311 -6.75 8.44 14.64
C ASP A 311 -7.38 9.43 13.64
N GLU A 312 -7.43 9.12 12.34
CA GLU A 312 -7.96 10.00 11.29
C GLU A 312 -9.42 9.66 10.95
N GLU A 313 -10.32 10.63 11.08
CA GLU A 313 -11.75 10.43 10.82
C GLU A 313 -12.08 10.30 9.32
N ASP A 314 -11.29 10.96 8.46
CA ASP A 314 -11.41 10.87 7.01
C ASP A 314 -10.52 9.76 6.45
N ILE A 315 -11.13 8.61 6.16
CA ILE A 315 -10.44 7.41 5.66
C ILE A 315 -9.68 7.68 4.36
N ASN A 316 -10.08 8.67 3.56
CA ASN A 316 -9.44 8.97 2.28
C ASN A 316 -8.08 9.64 2.44
N LYS A 317 -7.79 10.26 3.59
CA LYS A 317 -6.42 10.72 3.92
C LYS A 317 -5.47 9.57 4.24
N VAL A 318 -6.00 8.39 4.56
CA VAL A 318 -5.22 7.17 4.79
C VAL A 318 -4.96 6.46 3.46
N LEU A 319 -4.15 7.09 2.61
CA LEU A 319 -3.85 6.62 1.25
C LEU A 319 -3.26 5.20 1.22
N ARG A 320 -2.50 4.82 2.25
CA ARG A 320 -1.93 3.48 2.38
C ARG A 320 -3.03 2.50 2.79
N TYR A 321 -3.36 1.58 1.89
CA TYR A 321 -4.31 0.48 2.06
C TYR A 321 -5.77 0.88 2.18
N PHE A 322 -6.11 1.90 2.97
CA PHE A 322 -7.47 2.11 3.49
C PHE A 322 -8.31 3.16 2.76
N SER A 323 -7.73 4.06 1.96
CA SER A 323 -8.50 5.06 1.21
C SER A 323 -9.65 4.43 0.40
N TYR A 324 -10.87 4.92 0.65
CA TYR A 324 -12.08 4.48 -0.03
C TYR A 324 -12.10 4.98 -1.48
N GLU A 325 -11.65 6.20 -1.74
CA GLU A 325 -11.50 6.74 -3.09
C GLU A 325 -10.60 5.86 -3.96
N HIS A 326 -9.47 5.38 -3.42
CA HIS A 326 -8.61 4.44 -4.14
C HIS A 326 -9.33 3.13 -4.45
N PHE A 327 -10.07 2.57 -3.49
CA PHE A 327 -10.88 1.38 -3.73
C PHE A 327 -11.90 1.63 -4.84
N TYR A 328 -12.62 2.75 -4.79
CA TYR A 328 -13.69 3.08 -5.72
C TYR A 328 -13.15 3.21 -7.15
N VAL A 329 -12.02 3.90 -7.35
CA VAL A 329 -11.37 4.00 -8.66
C VAL A 329 -10.97 2.62 -9.20
N ILE A 330 -10.35 1.78 -8.37
CA ILE A 330 -9.97 0.41 -8.76
C ILE A 330 -11.19 -0.41 -9.16
N TYR A 331 -12.25 -0.36 -8.36
CA TYR A 331 -13.48 -1.10 -8.61
C TYR A 331 -14.20 -0.61 -9.87
N CYS A 332 -14.32 0.70 -10.08
CA CYS A 332 -14.89 1.27 -11.31
C CYS A 332 -14.10 0.84 -12.55
N LYS A 333 -12.77 0.87 -12.51
CA LYS A 333 -11.93 0.44 -13.63
C LYS A 333 -12.08 -1.04 -13.94
N PHE A 334 -12.27 -1.89 -12.93
CA PHE A 334 -12.61 -3.30 -13.14
C PHE A 334 -13.98 -3.44 -13.80
N TRP A 335 -14.99 -2.76 -13.24
CA TRP A 335 -16.38 -2.81 -13.71
C TRP A 335 -16.54 -2.30 -15.15
N GLU A 336 -15.78 -1.27 -15.54
CA GLU A 336 -15.74 -0.76 -16.91
C GLU A 336 -15.25 -1.80 -17.94
N LEU A 337 -14.39 -2.74 -17.51
CA LEU A 337 -13.81 -3.78 -18.38
C LEU A 337 -14.65 -5.06 -18.43
N ASP A 338 -15.24 -5.44 -17.29
CA ASP A 338 -16.10 -6.61 -17.11
C ASP A 338 -17.53 -6.32 -17.62
N THR A 339 -17.69 -6.36 -18.95
CA THR A 339 -18.93 -5.98 -19.64
C THR A 339 -20.07 -6.99 -19.49
N ASP A 340 -19.76 -8.26 -19.27
CA ASP A 340 -20.72 -9.34 -19.04
C ASP A 340 -21.00 -9.58 -17.55
N HIS A 341 -20.31 -8.86 -16.66
CA HIS A 341 -20.52 -8.87 -15.22
C HIS A 341 -20.35 -10.27 -14.61
N ASP A 342 -19.45 -11.08 -15.18
CA ASP A 342 -19.11 -12.41 -14.66
C ASP A 342 -18.00 -12.36 -13.59
N PHE A 343 -17.53 -11.15 -13.27
CA PHE A 343 -16.49 -10.85 -12.30
C PHE A 343 -15.11 -11.41 -12.72
N LEU A 344 -14.90 -11.55 -14.02
CA LEU A 344 -13.65 -11.95 -14.63
C LEU A 344 -13.30 -11.00 -15.79
N ILE A 345 -12.01 -10.87 -16.07
CA ILE A 345 -11.50 -10.08 -17.20
C ILE A 345 -10.66 -11.01 -18.07
N ASP A 346 -11.01 -11.10 -19.35
CA ASP A 346 -10.19 -11.77 -20.35
C ASP A 346 -9.24 -10.79 -21.07
N LYS A 347 -8.50 -11.32 -22.05
CA LYS A 347 -7.50 -10.57 -22.81
C LYS A 347 -8.14 -9.44 -23.62
N GLU A 348 -9.30 -9.71 -24.21
CA GLU A 348 -10.11 -8.81 -25.01
C GLU A 348 -10.73 -7.68 -24.18
N ASN A 349 -11.01 -7.94 -22.91
CA ASN A 349 -11.35 -6.91 -21.93
C ASN A 349 -10.12 -6.07 -21.61
N LEU A 350 -9.01 -6.66 -21.13
CA LEU A 350 -7.86 -5.91 -20.62
C LEU A 350 -7.20 -5.03 -21.68
N ILE A 351 -7.17 -5.45 -22.95
CA ILE A 351 -6.57 -4.65 -24.03
C ILE A 351 -7.28 -3.31 -24.25
N LYS A 352 -8.52 -3.14 -23.77
CA LYS A 352 -9.26 -1.87 -23.83
C LYS A 352 -8.88 -0.90 -22.71
N TYR A 353 -8.20 -1.38 -21.66
CA TYR A 353 -7.81 -0.57 -20.52
C TYR A 353 -6.97 0.65 -20.95
N GLY A 354 -7.28 1.81 -20.37
CA GLY A 354 -6.59 3.06 -20.66
C GLY A 354 -6.71 3.53 -22.12
N ASN A 355 -7.83 3.22 -22.79
CA ASN A 355 -8.02 3.46 -24.24
C ASN A 355 -6.94 2.76 -25.08
N HIS A 356 -6.74 1.46 -24.85
CA HIS A 356 -5.68 0.67 -25.49
C HIS A 356 -4.28 1.19 -25.18
N ALA A 357 -4.02 1.60 -23.93
CA ALA A 357 -2.71 2.09 -23.51
C ALA A 357 -1.64 0.99 -23.62
N LEU A 358 -1.99 -0.23 -23.23
CA LEU A 358 -1.09 -1.40 -23.25
C LEU A 358 -0.95 -2.00 -24.65
N THR A 359 0.26 -2.43 -24.98
CA THR A 359 0.57 -3.24 -26.18
C THR A 359 0.04 -4.65 -26.06
N TYR A 360 -0.32 -5.28 -27.18
CA TYR A 360 -0.69 -6.69 -27.27
C TYR A 360 0.40 -7.58 -26.68
N ARG A 361 1.68 -7.40 -27.04
CA ARG A 361 2.79 -8.20 -26.48
C ARG A 361 2.81 -8.19 -24.95
N ILE A 362 2.52 -7.06 -24.31
CA ILE A 362 2.47 -6.97 -22.84
C ILE A 362 1.22 -7.63 -22.26
N VAL A 363 0.05 -7.43 -22.87
CA VAL A 363 -1.18 -8.09 -22.43
C VAL A 363 -1.03 -9.62 -22.50
N ASP A 364 -0.40 -10.14 -23.56
CA ASP A 364 -0.07 -11.56 -23.70
C ASP A 364 0.78 -12.08 -22.55
N ARG A 365 1.78 -11.30 -22.13
CA ARG A 365 2.67 -11.67 -21.01
C ARG A 365 1.92 -11.69 -19.67
N ILE A 366 0.98 -10.76 -19.47
CA ILE A 366 0.11 -10.74 -18.28
C ILE A 366 -0.78 -11.99 -18.26
N PHE A 367 -1.46 -12.32 -19.36
CA PHE A 367 -2.34 -13.49 -19.46
C PHE A 367 -1.61 -14.83 -19.60
N SER A 368 -0.33 -14.80 -19.93
CA SER A 368 0.57 -15.95 -19.77
C SER A 368 0.98 -16.16 -18.30
N GLU A 369 0.47 -15.34 -17.39
CA GLU A 369 0.70 -15.40 -15.95
C GLU A 369 2.20 -15.39 -15.58
N VAL A 370 2.98 -14.64 -16.35
CA VAL A 370 4.41 -14.46 -16.14
C VAL A 370 4.71 -13.61 -14.91
N PRO A 371 4.17 -12.39 -14.75
CA PRO A 371 4.52 -11.56 -13.61
C PRO A 371 4.06 -12.19 -12.28
N ARG A 372 2.91 -12.86 -12.32
CA ARG A 372 2.27 -13.51 -11.17
C ARG A 372 1.27 -14.55 -11.68
N LYS A 373 1.18 -15.68 -10.98
CA LYS A 373 0.11 -16.66 -11.18
C LYS A 373 -1.24 -16.10 -10.78
N PHE A 374 -2.25 -16.30 -11.62
CA PHE A 374 -3.59 -15.85 -11.32
C PHE A 374 -4.19 -16.68 -10.19
N THR A 375 -5.00 -16.02 -9.38
CA THR A 375 -5.78 -16.64 -8.31
C THR A 375 -7.16 -17.06 -8.80
N SER A 376 -7.59 -16.50 -9.93
CA SER A 376 -8.71 -17.00 -10.72
C SER A 376 -8.57 -18.49 -11.00
N LYS A 377 -9.70 -19.20 -10.90
CA LYS A 377 -9.80 -20.62 -11.26
C LYS A 377 -10.24 -20.82 -12.72
N ALA A 378 -10.57 -19.73 -13.41
CA ALA A 378 -10.98 -19.77 -14.80
C ALA A 378 -9.76 -19.58 -15.71
N GLU A 379 -9.53 -20.53 -16.61
CA GLU A 379 -8.41 -20.51 -17.54
C GLU A 379 -8.49 -19.30 -18.47
N GLY A 380 -7.36 -18.61 -18.65
CA GLY A 380 -7.27 -17.43 -19.51
C GLY A 380 -8.04 -16.19 -19.00
N LYS A 381 -8.55 -16.23 -17.77
CA LYS A 381 -9.34 -15.14 -17.17
C LYS A 381 -8.71 -14.69 -15.84
N MET A 382 -8.55 -13.38 -15.66
CA MET A 382 -8.08 -12.79 -14.42
C MET A 382 -9.27 -12.46 -13.51
N GLY A 383 -9.15 -12.72 -12.21
CA GLY A 383 -10.16 -12.31 -11.23
C GLY A 383 -9.89 -10.90 -10.69
N TYR A 384 -10.79 -10.38 -9.86
CA TYR A 384 -10.64 -9.06 -9.25
C TYR A 384 -9.35 -8.89 -8.43
N GLU A 385 -8.92 -9.90 -7.68
CA GLU A 385 -7.64 -9.86 -6.97
C GLU A 385 -6.46 -9.68 -7.94
N ASP A 386 -6.47 -10.42 -9.04
CA ASP A 386 -5.41 -10.39 -10.04
C ASP A 386 -5.40 -9.03 -10.73
N PHE A 387 -6.57 -8.47 -11.01
CA PHE A 387 -6.72 -7.12 -11.54
C PHE A 387 -6.21 -6.05 -10.57
N VAL A 388 -6.45 -6.18 -9.26
CA VAL A 388 -5.92 -5.24 -8.25
C VAL A 388 -4.39 -5.24 -8.28
N HIS A 389 -3.73 -6.39 -8.44
CA HIS A 389 -2.28 -6.44 -8.60
C HIS A 389 -1.80 -5.77 -9.90
N PHE A 390 -2.54 -5.99 -10.99
CA PHE A 390 -2.26 -5.35 -12.28
C PHE A 390 -2.37 -3.82 -12.17
N ILE A 391 -3.51 -3.28 -11.75
CA ILE A 391 -3.77 -1.83 -11.76
C ILE A 391 -2.84 -1.10 -10.78
N LEU A 392 -2.54 -1.67 -9.62
CA LEU A 392 -1.55 -1.08 -8.69
C LEU A 392 -0.14 -1.02 -9.32
N SER A 393 0.19 -1.98 -10.17
CA SER A 393 1.47 -1.98 -10.90
C SER A 393 1.44 -1.01 -12.07
N GLU A 394 0.31 -0.85 -12.75
CA GLU A 394 0.17 0.02 -13.91
C GLU A 394 0.17 1.50 -13.53
N GLU A 395 -0.57 1.88 -12.48
CA GLU A 395 -0.76 3.28 -12.07
C GLU A 395 0.50 3.88 -11.40
N ASP A 396 1.32 3.07 -10.71
CA ASP A 396 2.58 3.53 -10.11
C ASP A 396 3.75 2.56 -10.39
N LYS A 397 4.40 2.79 -11.54
CA LYS A 397 5.59 2.06 -12.01
C LYS A 397 6.88 2.36 -11.24
N SER A 398 6.84 3.30 -10.28
CA SER A 398 8.01 3.64 -9.47
C SER A 398 8.20 2.73 -8.26
N THR A 399 7.16 1.97 -7.87
CA THR A 399 7.21 1.11 -6.70
C THR A 399 7.98 -0.17 -6.96
N GLY A 400 8.64 -0.71 -5.92
CA GLY A 400 9.35 -2.00 -6.02
C GLY A 400 8.49 -3.16 -6.53
N PRO A 401 7.28 -3.40 -6.00
CA PRO A 401 6.39 -4.45 -6.51
C PRO A 401 6.01 -4.25 -7.99
N SER A 402 5.78 -3.01 -8.43
CA SER A 402 5.47 -2.72 -9.83
C SER A 402 6.68 -2.95 -10.74
N GLN A 403 7.87 -2.50 -10.33
CA GLN A 403 9.10 -2.75 -11.07
C GLN A 403 9.34 -4.26 -11.22
N GLU A 404 9.17 -5.04 -10.15
CA GLU A 404 9.27 -6.51 -10.20
C GLU A 404 8.20 -7.12 -11.14
N TYR A 405 6.98 -6.58 -11.15
CA TYR A 405 5.89 -7.02 -12.05
C TYR A 405 6.26 -6.80 -13.53
N TRP A 406 6.63 -5.57 -13.89
CA TRP A 406 6.95 -5.22 -15.28
C TRP A 406 8.27 -5.80 -15.77
N PHE A 407 9.27 -5.91 -14.89
CA PHE A 407 10.52 -6.56 -15.22
C PHE A 407 10.29 -8.00 -15.66
N LYS A 408 9.50 -8.78 -14.90
CA LYS A 408 9.13 -10.16 -15.28
C LYS A 408 8.36 -10.22 -16.60
N CYS A 409 7.50 -9.24 -16.87
CA CYS A 409 6.80 -9.18 -18.17
C CYS A 409 7.77 -9.04 -19.34
N ILE A 410 8.83 -8.25 -19.19
CA ILE A 410 9.78 -7.93 -20.26
C ILE A 410 10.90 -8.98 -20.37
N ASP A 411 11.30 -9.61 -19.27
CA ASP A 411 12.27 -10.70 -19.20
C ASP A 411 11.69 -11.97 -19.84
N LEU A 412 11.93 -12.16 -21.15
CA LEU A 412 11.27 -13.18 -21.97
C LEU A 412 11.73 -14.58 -21.58
N ASP A 413 13.01 -14.74 -21.25
CA ASP A 413 13.62 -16.02 -20.88
C ASP A 413 13.66 -16.29 -19.36
N GLY A 414 13.40 -15.27 -18.53
CA GLY A 414 13.30 -15.39 -17.08
C GLY A 414 14.66 -15.47 -16.39
N ASN A 415 15.73 -15.03 -17.04
CA ASN A 415 17.10 -15.15 -16.52
C ASN A 415 17.49 -13.98 -15.59
N GLY A 416 16.65 -12.95 -15.44
CA GLY A 416 16.91 -11.79 -14.61
C GLY A 416 17.72 -10.67 -15.28
N ILE A 417 17.92 -10.71 -16.59
CA ILE A 417 18.74 -9.77 -17.39
C ILE A 417 17.96 -9.39 -18.64
N LEU A 418 17.74 -8.09 -18.86
CA LEU A 418 17.10 -7.61 -20.08
C LEU A 418 18.14 -7.39 -21.18
N THR A 419 18.02 -8.15 -22.25
CA THR A 419 18.91 -8.09 -23.42
C THR A 419 18.41 -7.11 -24.48
N HIS A 420 19.31 -6.70 -25.38
CA HIS A 420 18.97 -5.88 -26.56
C HIS A 420 17.77 -6.46 -27.33
N ASN A 421 17.76 -7.78 -27.56
CA ASN A 421 16.71 -8.44 -28.33
C ASN A 421 15.34 -8.38 -27.64
N GLU A 422 15.30 -8.52 -26.31
CA GLU A 422 14.04 -8.45 -25.55
C GLU A 422 13.49 -7.02 -25.54
N LEU A 423 14.36 -6.04 -25.33
CA LEU A 423 13.98 -4.63 -25.38
C LEU A 423 13.50 -4.24 -26.79
N GLN A 424 14.20 -4.70 -27.83
CA GLN A 424 13.82 -4.47 -29.24
C GLN A 424 12.46 -5.11 -29.54
N PHE A 425 12.23 -6.34 -29.06
CA PHE A 425 10.95 -7.02 -29.21
C PHE A 425 9.80 -6.17 -28.66
N PHE A 426 9.87 -5.61 -27.45
CA PHE A 426 8.75 -4.75 -27.01
C PHE A 426 8.70 -3.40 -27.74
N PHE A 427 9.85 -2.85 -28.15
CA PHE A 427 9.92 -1.57 -28.85
C PHE A 427 9.32 -1.62 -30.26
N GLU A 428 9.45 -2.72 -31.00
CA GLU A 428 8.89 -2.87 -32.35
C GLU A 428 7.38 -2.59 -32.42
N GLU A 429 6.62 -3.05 -31.43
CA GLU A 429 5.18 -2.79 -31.37
C GLU A 429 4.88 -1.33 -31.05
N GLN A 430 5.69 -0.70 -30.18
CA GLN A 430 5.58 0.73 -29.90
C GLN A 430 5.89 1.58 -31.14
N LEU A 431 6.92 1.21 -31.90
CA LEU A 431 7.28 1.86 -33.16
C LEU A 431 6.11 1.79 -34.15
N HIS A 432 5.52 0.60 -34.33
CA HIS A 432 4.34 0.44 -35.19
C HIS A 432 3.16 1.32 -34.77
N ARG A 433 2.91 1.43 -33.46
CA ARG A 433 1.85 2.33 -32.92
C ARG A 433 2.15 3.80 -33.21
N MET A 434 3.41 4.23 -33.06
CA MET A 434 3.84 5.60 -33.40
C MET A 434 3.60 5.91 -34.88
N GLU A 435 3.93 4.97 -35.78
CA GLU A 435 3.67 5.11 -37.22
C GLU A 435 2.17 5.23 -37.53
N CYS A 436 1.33 4.40 -36.91
CA CYS A 436 -0.13 4.48 -37.06
C CYS A 436 -0.71 5.82 -36.57
N MET A 437 -0.05 6.47 -35.59
CA MET A 437 -0.40 7.78 -35.08
C MET A 437 0.25 8.94 -35.86
N ALA A 438 0.95 8.64 -36.96
CA ALA A 438 1.72 9.61 -37.75
C ALA A 438 2.73 10.41 -36.93
N GLN A 439 3.30 9.80 -35.88
CA GLN A 439 4.42 10.35 -35.13
C GLN A 439 5.75 10.02 -35.80
N GLU A 440 6.75 10.85 -35.56
CA GLU A 440 8.10 10.62 -36.09
C GLU A 440 8.71 9.37 -35.44
N PRO A 441 9.13 8.36 -36.23
CA PRO A 441 9.73 7.14 -35.71
C PRO A 441 11.12 7.46 -35.12
N VAL A 442 11.40 6.91 -33.95
CA VAL A 442 12.71 7.00 -33.30
C VAL A 442 13.45 5.69 -33.49
N LEU A 443 14.77 5.74 -33.74
CA LEU A 443 15.58 4.55 -33.86
C LEU A 443 15.70 3.84 -32.51
N PHE A 444 15.60 2.51 -32.52
CA PHE A 444 15.74 1.72 -31.30
C PHE A 444 17.09 1.96 -30.62
N GLU A 445 18.17 2.12 -31.39
CA GLU A 445 19.51 2.35 -30.84
C GLU A 445 19.60 3.65 -30.04
N ASP A 446 18.89 4.71 -30.45
CA ASP A 446 18.86 5.97 -29.72
C ASP A 446 18.12 5.82 -28.38
N ILE A 447 17.00 5.08 -28.39
CA ILE A 447 16.25 4.74 -27.18
C ILE A 447 17.07 3.85 -26.25
N LEU A 448 17.77 2.85 -26.80
CA LEU A 448 18.62 1.96 -26.02
C LEU A 448 19.75 2.73 -25.33
N CYS A 449 20.40 3.67 -26.03
CA CYS A 449 21.40 4.55 -25.43
C CYS A 449 20.80 5.37 -24.27
N GLN A 450 19.62 5.98 -24.47
CA GLN A 450 18.94 6.74 -23.41
C GLN A 450 18.58 5.86 -22.20
N LEU A 451 18.14 4.62 -22.43
CA LEU A 451 17.82 3.68 -21.36
C LEU A 451 19.08 3.29 -20.57
N ILE A 452 20.19 3.00 -21.26
CA ILE A 452 21.47 2.68 -20.63
C ILE A 452 21.97 3.86 -19.78
N ASP A 453 21.90 5.08 -20.30
CA ASP A 453 22.31 6.28 -19.57
C ASP A 453 21.43 6.54 -18.34
N MET A 454 20.11 6.30 -18.47
CA MET A 454 19.15 6.48 -17.37
C MET A 454 19.32 5.44 -16.26
N ILE A 455 19.54 4.17 -16.63
CA ILE A 455 19.62 3.04 -15.70
C ILE A 455 21.03 2.94 -15.07
N GLY A 456 22.07 3.26 -15.82
CA GLY A 456 23.47 3.09 -15.42
C GLY A 456 23.81 1.65 -15.04
N PRO A 457 23.58 0.65 -15.92
CA PRO A 457 23.81 -0.76 -15.60
C PRO A 457 25.29 -1.05 -15.33
N GLU A 458 25.57 -2.04 -14.47
CA GLU A 458 26.94 -2.53 -14.28
C GLU A 458 27.46 -3.12 -15.60
N VAL A 459 28.68 -2.73 -15.99
CA VAL A 459 29.35 -3.30 -17.16
C VAL A 459 29.77 -4.73 -16.79
N VAL A 460 29.06 -5.72 -17.34
CA VAL A 460 29.33 -7.15 -17.11
C VAL A 460 30.48 -7.65 -17.97
#